data_AF-A0A9K3NTG5-F1
#
_entry.id   AF-A0A9K3NTG5-F1
#
_cell.length_a   1.000
_cell.length_b   1.000
_cell.length_c   1.000
_cell.angle_alpha   90.00
_cell.angle_beta   90.00
_cell.angle_gamma   90.00
#
_symmetry.space_group_name_H-M   'P 1'
#
loop_
_entity.id
_entity.type
_entity.pdbx_description
1 polymer ?
#
loop_
_entity_poly.entity_id
_entity_poly.type
_entity_poly.pdbx_seq_one_letter_code
_entity_poly.pdbx_strand_id
1 'polypeptide(L)'
;MSQTGKLMPNLDQNSTKILNLTVPQRMDPYIKEILITVAHVTFYEFNVDLNHWIVMVCKLISTIKPQDKAEPLDIETSNLIIKELAKENNEEKEM
;
A
#
# COMPACT_ATOMS: atom_id res chain seq x y z
N MET A 1 -38.19 -4.44 -1.69
CA MET A 1 -36.99 -5.29 -1.57
C MET A 1 -35.86 -4.59 -2.31
N SER A 2 -35.07 -3.77 -1.61
CA SER A 2 -33.93 -3.09 -2.23
C SER A 2 -32.85 -4.12 -2.53
N GLN A 3 -32.57 -4.35 -3.80
CA GLN A 3 -31.33 -5.01 -4.22
C GLN A 3 -30.17 -4.16 -3.70
N THR A 4 -29.58 -4.54 -2.58
CA THR A 4 -28.18 -4.23 -2.27
C THR A 4 -27.29 -5.04 -3.21
N GLY A 5 -27.52 -4.90 -4.51
CA GLY A 5 -26.58 -5.33 -5.53
C GLY A 5 -25.42 -4.37 -5.44
N LYS A 6 -24.23 -4.87 -5.10
CA LYS A 6 -22.98 -4.12 -5.14
C LYS A 6 -22.95 -3.36 -6.46
N LEU A 7 -23.16 -2.05 -6.43
CA LEU A 7 -23.07 -1.19 -7.60
C LEU A 7 -21.64 -1.35 -8.12
N MET A 8 -21.47 -2.12 -9.20
CA MET A 8 -20.22 -2.12 -9.92
C MET A 8 -20.21 -0.79 -10.69
N PRO A 9 -19.33 0.16 -10.37
CA PRO A 9 -19.17 1.31 -11.23
C PRO A 9 -18.88 0.78 -12.64
N ASN A 10 -19.62 1.24 -13.64
CA ASN A 10 -19.48 0.83 -15.04
C ASN A 10 -18.20 1.45 -15.61
N LEU A 11 -17.07 1.11 -15.01
CA LEU A 11 -15.75 1.54 -15.41
C LEU A 11 -15.12 0.37 -16.15
N ASP A 12 -14.64 0.62 -17.37
CA ASP A 12 -13.93 -0.41 -18.11
C ASP A 12 -12.66 -0.82 -17.36
N GLN A 13 -12.16 -2.03 -17.65
CA GLN A 13 -11.01 -2.60 -16.95
C GLN A 13 -9.76 -1.73 -17.10
N ASN A 14 -9.59 -1.02 -18.22
CA ASN A 14 -8.43 -0.17 -18.45
C ASN A 14 -8.49 1.10 -17.59
N SER A 15 -9.65 1.75 -17.54
CA SER A 15 -9.86 2.92 -16.68
C SER A 15 -9.70 2.58 -15.19
N THR A 16 -10.18 1.39 -14.77
CA THR A 16 -9.96 0.90 -13.40
C THR A 16 -8.47 0.66 -13.10
N LYS A 17 -7.73 0.08 -14.05
CA LYS A 17 -6.29 -0.16 -13.91
C LYS A 17 -5.50 1.15 -13.81
N ILE A 18 -5.81 2.13 -14.66
CA ILE A 18 -5.19 3.46 -14.64
C ILE A 18 -5.44 4.15 -13.30
N LEU A 19 -6.69 4.14 -12.82
CA LEU A 19 -7.06 4.74 -11.55
C LEU A 19 -6.33 4.07 -10.37
N ASN A 20 -6.32 2.74 -10.34
CA ASN A 20 -5.62 1.97 -9.31
C ASN A 20 -4.11 2.21 -9.30
N LEU A 21 -3.50 2.46 -10.47
CA LEU A 21 -2.07 2.76 -10.60
C LEU A 21 -1.74 4.21 -10.23
N THR A 22 -2.65 5.15 -10.50
CA THR A 22 -2.45 6.58 -10.20
C THR A 22 -2.24 6.81 -8.71
N VAL A 23 -2.92 6.05 -7.85
CA VAL A 23 -2.85 6.23 -6.39
C VAL A 23 -1.44 5.89 -5.85
N PRO A 24 -0.88 4.69 -6.08
CA PRO A 24 0.51 4.39 -5.71
C PRO A 24 1.54 5.32 -6.36
N GLN A 25 1.33 5.74 -7.61
CA GLN A 25 2.26 6.63 -8.32
C GLN A 25 2.40 8.02 -7.69
N ARG A 26 1.44 8.44 -6.85
CA ARG A 26 1.57 9.68 -6.07
C ARG A 26 2.63 9.57 -4.98
N MET A 27 2.85 8.37 -4.45
CA MET A 27 3.86 8.11 -3.42
C MET A 27 5.21 7.74 -4.06
N ASP A 28 5.19 6.98 -5.16
CA ASP A 28 6.39 6.59 -5.90
C ASP A 28 6.16 6.66 -7.42
N PRO A 29 6.73 7.67 -8.13
CA PRO A 29 6.54 7.83 -9.56
C PRO A 29 7.24 6.76 -10.41
N TYR A 30 8.14 5.94 -9.83
CA TYR A 30 8.84 4.88 -10.54
C TYR A 30 8.02 3.59 -10.63
N ILE A 31 6.83 3.54 -10.04
CA ILE A 31 5.89 2.42 -10.19
C ILE A 31 5.39 2.35 -11.64
N LYS A 32 5.78 1.30 -12.35
CA LYS A 32 5.40 1.06 -13.76
C LYS A 32 4.05 0.37 -13.89
N GLU A 33 3.83 -0.66 -13.08
CA GLU A 33 2.63 -1.48 -13.14
C GLU A 33 2.33 -2.15 -11.80
N ILE A 34 1.04 -2.41 -11.57
CA ILE A 34 0.58 -3.32 -10.50
C ILE A 34 0.50 -4.72 -11.10
N LEU A 35 1.23 -5.66 -10.50
CA LEU A 35 1.26 -7.05 -10.91
C LEU A 35 0.09 -7.83 -10.31
N ILE A 36 -0.17 -7.63 -9.01
CA ILE A 36 -1.18 -8.36 -8.22
C ILE A 36 -1.76 -7.42 -7.18
N THR A 37 -3.06 -7.52 -6.91
CA THR A 37 -3.75 -6.81 -5.83
C THR A 37 -4.51 -7.80 -4.96
N VAL A 38 -4.36 -7.68 -3.63
CA VAL A 38 -5.06 -8.53 -2.65
C VAL A 38 -5.85 -7.65 -1.69
N ALA A 39 -7.16 -7.92 -1.57
CA ALA A 39 -8.11 -7.10 -0.82
C ALA A 39 -8.13 -7.36 0.69
N HIS A 40 -7.60 -8.49 1.15
CA HIS A 40 -7.61 -8.85 2.57
C HIS A 40 -6.23 -9.38 2.94
N VAL A 41 -5.41 -8.51 3.54
CA VAL A 41 -4.09 -8.89 4.05
C VAL A 41 -3.95 -8.39 5.48
N THR A 42 -3.48 -9.26 6.36
CA THR A 42 -3.14 -8.90 7.73
C THR A 42 -1.63 -8.96 7.87
N PHE A 43 -1.02 -7.88 8.36
CA PHE A 43 0.39 -7.87 8.67
C PHE A 43 0.60 -8.27 10.12
N TYR A 44 1.69 -8.99 10.35
CA TYR A 44 2.17 -9.32 11.69
C TYR A 44 3.60 -8.82 11.78
N GLU A 45 3.86 -7.98 12.76
CA GLU A 45 5.20 -7.58 13.11
C GLU A 45 5.61 -8.27 14.40
N PHE A 46 6.79 -8.87 14.42
CA PHE A 46 7.30 -9.52 15.61
C PHE A 46 8.05 -8.51 16.48
N ASN A 47 7.55 -8.26 17.69
CA ASN A 47 8.22 -7.43 18.67
C ASN A 47 9.20 -8.29 19.47
N VAL A 48 10.50 -8.03 19.30
CA VAL A 48 11.58 -8.78 19.95
C VAL A 48 11.64 -8.49 21.46
N ASP A 49 11.41 -7.25 21.88
CA ASP A 49 11.47 -6.84 23.29
C ASP A 49 10.36 -7.49 24.12
N LEU A 50 9.17 -7.61 23.53
CA LEU A 50 7.99 -8.21 24.17
C LEU A 50 7.81 -9.69 23.84
N ASN A 51 8.63 -10.23 22.93
CA ASN A 51 8.60 -11.61 22.43
C ASN A 51 7.20 -12.06 21.98
N HIS A 52 6.49 -11.22 21.23
CA HIS A 52 5.15 -11.52 20.71
C HIS A 52 4.89 -10.90 19.33
N TRP A 53 3.83 -11.36 18.67
CA TRP A 53 3.36 -10.79 17.40
C TRP A 53 2.36 -9.66 17.63
N ILE A 54 2.55 -8.54 16.95
CA ILE A 54 1.63 -7.41 16.90
C ILE A 54 0.86 -7.47 15.58
N VAL A 55 -0.46 -7.41 15.65
CA VAL A 55 -1.35 -7.45 14.46
C VAL A 55 -1.54 -6.04 13.93
N MET A 56 -1.22 -5.85 12.64
CA MET A 56 -1.51 -4.64 11.90
C MET A 56 -2.54 -4.93 10.79
N VAL A 57 -3.57 -4.10 10.72
CA VAL A 57 -4.66 -4.26 9.76
C VAL A 57 -4.36 -3.44 8.51
N CYS A 58 -4.21 -4.12 7.36
CA CYS A 58 -4.13 -3.46 6.06
C CYS A 58 -5.36 -3.81 5.21
N LYS A 59 -5.86 -2.80 4.49
CA LYS A 59 -7.11 -2.93 3.72
C LYS A 59 -6.89 -3.32 2.26
N LEU A 60 -5.71 -3.06 1.69
CA LEU A 60 -5.38 -3.40 0.30
C LEU A 60 -3.85 -3.39 0.15
N ILE A 61 -3.29 -4.41 -0.52
CA ILE A 61 -1.88 -4.42 -0.91
C ILE A 61 -1.78 -4.73 -2.40
N SER A 62 -0.86 -4.03 -3.06
CA SER A 62 -0.50 -4.29 -4.45
C SER A 62 0.99 -4.59 -4.57
N THR A 63 1.33 -5.67 -5.27
CA THR A 63 2.69 -5.91 -5.74
C THR A 63 2.94 -5.05 -6.97
N ILE A 64 4.01 -4.28 -6.97
CA ILE A 64 4.36 -3.30 -8.01
C ILE A 64 5.65 -3.70 -8.72
N LYS A 65 5.75 -3.37 -10.00
CA LYS A 65 7.01 -3.45 -10.75
C LYS A 65 7.62 -2.04 -10.85
N PRO A 66 8.86 -1.84 -10.38
CA PRO A 66 9.58 -0.59 -10.61
C PRO A 66 9.96 -0.45 -12.10
N GLN A 67 10.09 0.79 -12.58
CA GLN A 67 10.69 1.04 -13.89
C GLN A 67 12.16 0.60 -13.88
N ASP A 68 12.65 0.12 -15.04
CA ASP A 68 13.98 -0.48 -15.25
C ASP A 68 15.18 0.47 -14.94
N LYS A 69 14.90 1.68 -14.43
CA LYS A 69 15.86 2.70 -13.97
C LYS A 69 15.59 3.23 -12.55
N ALA A 70 14.86 2.49 -11.71
CA ALA A 70 14.91 2.80 -10.28
C ALA A 70 16.34 2.49 -9.82
N GLU A 71 17.16 3.54 -9.64
CA GLU A 71 18.38 3.42 -8.85
C GLU A 71 17.98 2.75 -7.53
N PRO A 72 18.73 1.74 -7.06
CA PRO A 72 18.45 1.18 -5.74
C PRO A 72 18.45 2.35 -4.77
N LEU A 73 17.28 2.64 -4.18
CA LEU A 73 17.20 3.61 -3.10
C LEU A 73 18.27 3.17 -2.10
N ASP A 74 19.24 4.04 -1.83
CA ASP A 74 20.25 3.68 -0.85
C ASP A 74 19.55 3.35 0.48
N ILE A 75 20.24 2.58 1.29
CA ILE A 75 19.72 2.10 2.58
C ILE A 75 19.31 3.28 3.47
N GLU A 76 19.95 4.44 3.33
CA GLU A 76 19.69 5.64 4.11
C GLU A 76 18.35 6.29 3.71
N THR A 77 18.07 6.35 2.41
CA THR A 77 16.81 6.85 1.85
C THR A 77 15.65 5.93 2.18
N SER A 78 15.88 4.60 2.10
CA SER A 78 14.90 3.60 2.52
C SER A 78 14.58 3.71 4.02
N ASN A 79 15.60 3.89 4.87
CA ASN A 79 15.43 4.06 6.31
C ASN A 79 14.74 5.39 6.66
N LEU A 80 14.98 6.46 5.91
CA LEU A 80 14.32 7.75 6.10
C LEU A 80 12.84 7.68 5.77
N ILE A 81 12.47 7.03 4.66
CA ILE A 81 11.07 6.82 4.27
C ILE A 81 10.34 5.95 5.29
N ILE A 82 10.97 4.86 5.76
CA ILE A 82 10.38 4.01 6.81
C ILE A 82 10.14 4.81 8.10
N LYS A 83 11.09 5.68 8.50
CA LYS A 83 10.92 6.54 9.67
C LYS A 83 9.77 7.54 9.51
N GLU A 84 9.62 8.14 8.33
CA GLU A 84 8.56 9.13 8.09
C GLU A 84 7.17 8.47 8.06
N LEU A 85 7.05 7.31 7.39
CA LEU A 85 5.82 6.52 7.40
C LEU A 85 5.45 5.99 8.80
N ALA A 86 6.45 5.67 9.63
CA ALA A 86 6.22 5.30 11.03
C ALA A 86 5.78 6.49 11.90
N LYS A 87 6.15 7.72 11.51
CA LYS A 87 5.81 8.95 12.23
C LYS A 87 4.38 9.41 11.94
N GLU A 88 3.93 9.34 10.68
CA GLU A 88 2.54 9.62 10.30
C GLU A 88 1.54 8.72 11.06
N ASN A 89 1.91 7.45 11.30
CA ASN A 89 1.06 6.52 12.07
C ASN A 89 0.97 6.82 13.58
N ASN A 90 1.90 7.61 14.14
CA ASN A 90 1.86 8.00 15.55
C ASN A 90 1.10 9.32 15.77
N GLU A 91 1.08 10.23 14.79
CA GLU A 91 0.34 11.49 14.88
C GLU A 91 -1.18 11.30 14.73
N GLU A 92 -1.65 10.28 13.99
CA GLU A 92 -3.08 9.92 13.93
C GLU A 92 -3.61 9.26 15.23
N LYS A 93 -2.74 8.89 16.18
CA LYS A 93 -3.11 8.17 17.42
C LYS A 93 -3.29 9.08 18.63
N GLU A 94 -2.99 10.37 18.50
CA GLU A 94 -3.06 11.40 19.57
C GLU A 94 -4.26 12.37 19.41
N MET A 95 -5.26 12.03 18.58
CA MET A 95 -6.51 12.81 18.45
C MET A 95 -7.75 12.01 18.88
#